data_AF-A0A948W4V5-F1
#
_entry.id   AF-A0A948W4V5-F1
#
_cell.length_a   1.000
_cell.length_b   1.000
_cell.length_c   1.000
_cell.angle_alpha   90.00
_cell.angle_beta   90.00
_cell.angle_gamma   90.00
#
_symmetry.space_group_name_H-M   'P 1'
#
loop_
_entity.id
_entity.type
_entity.pdbx_description
1 polymer ?
#
loop_
_entity_poly.entity_id
_entity_poly.type
_entity_poly.pdbx_seq_one_letter_code
_entity_poly.pdbx_strand_id
1 'polypeptide(L)'
;MRWSCFIKNQPSMMPRVSPQMMPRGTAPIILPLILLGMILVFAPAGAGAAIYFENLGYQVFQADTIIPRAHLYDSEDYQSMLLLPGTGAPLLLELGTQSVYEIAPEDLDLSGEDPVLSNLENGLFFCALITEEGSIHIDSPVRSYRLSPLPQFLGPATLAEVLALKPAYALDAREYLPDPDAIKMLKTVGEPVDIKVFFGTWCRLCKHLLPGFLRVMEEAGNPNFNVEFMGVDEDVMEPETLLQRYSVSQTPTIILLKNGSEIGRIEEAAVPNVEKELVAILVKS
;
A
#
# COMPACT_ATOMS: atom_id res chain seq x y z
N MET A 1 35.12 -28.48 39.55
CA MET A 1 34.70 -27.65 40.71
C MET A 1 33.34 -27.07 40.33
N ARG A 2 32.16 -27.66 40.55
CA ARG A 2 31.52 -28.20 41.76
C ARG A 2 31.56 -27.23 42.92
N TRP A 3 30.51 -26.42 43.07
CA TRP A 3 29.84 -26.17 44.35
C TRP A 3 28.33 -26.17 44.13
N SER A 4 27.69 -27.09 44.84
CA SER A 4 26.25 -27.27 45.00
C SER A 4 25.85 -26.65 46.34
N CYS A 5 24.57 -26.29 46.51
CA CYS A 5 23.75 -26.56 47.70
C CYS A 5 22.54 -25.62 47.75
N PHE A 6 21.40 -25.94 48.34
CA PHE A 6 20.60 -27.16 48.52
C PHE A 6 19.33 -26.67 49.25
N ILE A 7 18.16 -27.06 48.75
CA ILE A 7 16.95 -27.45 49.51
C ILE A 7 16.45 -26.54 50.66
N LYS A 8 15.19 -26.07 50.53
CA LYS A 8 14.10 -26.60 51.37
C LYS A 8 12.71 -26.40 50.75
N ASN A 9 12.00 -27.51 50.80
CA ASN A 9 10.66 -27.80 50.33
C ASN A 9 9.70 -27.72 51.54
N GLN A 10 8.39 -27.66 51.27
CA GLN A 10 7.20 -27.97 52.11
C GLN A 10 6.22 -26.81 52.42
N PRO A 11 4.91 -27.13 52.58
CA PRO A 11 3.80 -26.42 51.92
C PRO A 11 2.84 -25.72 52.91
N SER A 12 2.05 -24.77 52.43
CA SER A 12 0.93 -24.19 53.17
C SER A 12 -0.41 -24.80 52.76
N MET A 13 -1.22 -25.04 53.79
CA MET A 13 -2.42 -25.86 53.83
C MET A 13 -3.62 -25.22 53.11
N MET A 14 -4.35 -26.03 52.34
CA MET A 14 -5.74 -25.74 52.00
C MET A 14 -6.66 -26.08 53.19
N PRO A 15 -7.65 -25.24 53.52
CA PRO A 15 -8.67 -25.61 54.50
C PRO A 15 -9.67 -26.61 53.89
N ARG A 16 -9.87 -27.73 54.59
CA ARG A 16 -10.98 -28.67 54.38
C ARG A 16 -12.31 -27.99 54.72
N VAL A 17 -13.25 -28.03 53.79
CA VAL A 17 -14.67 -27.79 54.07
C VAL A 17 -15.37 -29.15 54.10
N SER A 18 -16.06 -29.41 55.21
CA SER A 18 -16.82 -30.63 55.49
C SER A 18 -18.07 -30.74 54.60
N PRO A 19 -18.53 -31.94 54.24
CA PRO A 19 -19.68 -32.12 53.37
C PRO A 19 -20.99 -31.89 54.13
N GLN A 20 -21.78 -30.90 53.71
CA GLN A 20 -23.15 -30.73 54.18
C GLN A 20 -24.11 -31.67 53.43
N MET A 21 -24.94 -32.34 54.21
CA MET A 21 -25.96 -33.31 53.84
C MET A 21 -27.15 -32.58 53.17
N MET A 22 -27.45 -32.88 51.91
CA MET A 22 -28.67 -32.39 51.24
C MET A 22 -29.88 -33.27 51.59
N PRO A 23 -31.07 -32.69 51.86
CA PRO A 23 -32.31 -33.44 51.95
C PRO A 23 -32.86 -33.77 50.55
N ARG A 24 -33.41 -34.98 50.41
CA ARG A 24 -34.18 -35.41 49.22
C ARG A 24 -35.44 -34.55 49.09
N GLY A 25 -35.54 -33.80 48.01
CA GLY A 25 -36.72 -33.04 47.61
C GLY A 25 -37.04 -33.25 46.14
N THR A 26 -38.27 -33.67 45.89
CA THR A 26 -39.01 -33.91 44.64
C THR A 26 -38.57 -33.12 43.38
N ALA A 27 -38.45 -33.84 42.27
CA ALA A 27 -38.17 -33.32 40.93
C ALA A 27 -39.29 -32.38 40.41
N PRO A 28 -38.97 -31.19 39.88
CA PRO A 28 -39.91 -30.41 39.10
C PRO A 28 -39.79 -30.73 37.60
N ILE A 29 -40.94 -30.72 36.95
CA ILE A 29 -41.17 -30.98 35.53
C ILE A 29 -40.49 -29.88 34.70
N ILE A 30 -39.57 -30.26 33.81
CA ILE A 30 -38.92 -29.35 32.86
C ILE A 30 -39.88 -29.12 31.70
N LEU A 31 -40.47 -27.92 31.63
CA LEU A 31 -41.13 -27.42 30.42
C LEU A 31 -40.02 -26.98 29.43
N PRO A 32 -40.02 -27.41 28.16
CA PRO A 32 -39.05 -26.90 27.20
C PRO A 32 -39.45 -25.45 26.86
N LEU A 33 -38.71 -24.48 27.39
CA LEU A 33 -38.73 -23.13 26.84
C LEU A 33 -38.10 -23.21 25.45
N ILE A 34 -38.93 -23.14 24.41
CA ILE A 34 -38.47 -22.87 23.05
C ILE A 34 -37.89 -21.46 23.10
N LEU A 35 -36.56 -21.38 23.22
CA LEU A 35 -35.83 -20.14 23.02
C LEU A 35 -35.96 -19.83 21.53
N LEU A 36 -36.93 -18.99 21.18
CA LEU A 36 -37.01 -18.37 19.86
C LEU A 36 -35.74 -17.50 19.76
N GLY A 37 -34.69 -18.06 19.18
CA GLY A 37 -33.50 -17.31 18.85
C GLY A 37 -33.92 -16.20 17.90
N MET A 38 -34.08 -14.99 18.41
CA MET A 38 -34.00 -13.80 17.59
C MET A 38 -32.60 -13.80 17.03
N ILE A 39 -32.46 -14.32 15.80
CA ILE A 39 -31.36 -13.95 14.94
C ILE A 39 -31.48 -12.43 14.81
N LEU A 40 -30.67 -11.72 15.57
CA LEU A 40 -30.35 -10.34 15.30
C LEU A 40 -29.67 -10.36 13.94
N VAL A 41 -30.46 -10.19 12.89
CA VAL A 41 -29.97 -9.77 11.59
C VAL A 41 -29.44 -8.36 11.84
N PHE A 42 -28.13 -8.27 12.04
CA PHE A 42 -27.45 -7.00 11.87
C PHE A 42 -27.62 -6.64 10.40
N ALA A 43 -28.52 -5.70 10.11
CA ALA A 43 -28.47 -5.00 8.85
C ALA A 43 -27.10 -4.32 8.76
N PRO A 44 -26.32 -4.50 7.68
CA PRO A 44 -25.10 -3.75 7.52
C PRO A 44 -25.44 -2.26 7.49
N ALA A 45 -24.57 -1.47 8.09
CA ALA A 45 -24.72 -0.03 8.16
C ALA A 45 -24.54 0.57 6.75
N GLY A 46 -25.57 1.30 6.29
CA GLY A 46 -25.46 2.24 5.17
C GLY A 46 -25.70 1.65 3.78
N ALA A 47 -26.95 1.67 3.33
CA ALA A 47 -27.27 1.63 1.91
C ALA A 47 -26.77 2.95 1.26
N GLY A 48 -25.52 2.96 0.80
CA GLY A 48 -24.88 4.11 0.18
C GLY A 48 -23.68 3.68 -0.65
N ALA A 49 -23.43 4.38 -1.75
CA ALA A 49 -22.21 4.19 -2.51
C ALA A 49 -20.99 4.62 -1.66
N ALA A 50 -19.89 3.88 -1.74
CA ALA A 50 -18.65 4.20 -1.06
C ALA A 50 -17.55 4.53 -2.07
N ILE A 51 -16.78 5.59 -1.79
CA ILE A 51 -15.59 5.97 -2.55
C ILE A 51 -14.38 5.35 -1.88
N TYR A 52 -13.46 4.82 -2.70
CA TYR A 52 -12.26 4.14 -2.25
C TYR A 52 -11.00 4.88 -2.73
N PHE A 53 -10.07 5.15 -1.82
CA PHE A 53 -8.86 5.92 -2.10
C PHE A 53 -7.66 4.99 -2.26
N GLU A 54 -6.80 5.24 -3.25
CA GLU A 54 -5.69 4.33 -3.56
C GLU A 54 -4.72 4.14 -2.37
N ASN A 55 -4.52 2.89 -1.99
CA ASN A 55 -3.58 2.45 -0.97
C ASN A 55 -2.29 1.94 -1.63
N LEU A 56 -1.21 2.69 -1.44
CA LEU A 56 0.13 2.37 -1.97
C LEU A 56 1.06 1.74 -0.92
N GLY A 57 0.57 1.53 0.29
CA GLY A 57 1.28 0.99 1.44
C GLY A 57 1.37 -0.54 1.47
N TYR A 58 0.75 -1.23 0.52
CA TYR A 58 0.85 -2.69 0.38
C TYR A 58 1.35 -3.08 -1.00
N GLN A 59 2.00 -4.25 -1.04
CA GLN A 59 2.28 -4.97 -2.26
C GLN A 59 1.42 -6.24 -2.32
N VAL A 60 0.79 -6.46 -3.46
CA VAL A 60 -0.10 -7.60 -3.68
C VAL A 60 0.68 -8.74 -4.31
N PHE A 61 0.59 -9.91 -3.69
CA PHE A 61 1.20 -11.15 -4.17
C PHE A 61 0.12 -12.16 -4.52
N GLN A 62 0.38 -12.97 -5.54
CA GLN A 62 -0.29 -14.24 -5.77
C GLN A 62 0.77 -15.34 -5.71
N ALA A 63 0.57 -16.29 -4.80
CA ALA A 63 1.66 -17.13 -4.29
C ALA A 63 2.84 -16.26 -3.82
N ASP A 64 4.02 -16.39 -4.46
CA ASP A 64 5.23 -15.63 -4.12
C ASP A 64 5.62 -14.61 -5.19
N THR A 65 4.72 -14.30 -6.13
CA THR A 65 4.97 -13.35 -7.21
C THR A 65 4.14 -12.08 -7.01
N ILE A 66 4.79 -10.93 -7.11
CA ILE A 66 4.12 -9.62 -7.09
C ILE A 66 3.19 -9.52 -8.31
N ILE A 67 1.99 -8.98 -8.11
CA ILE A 67 1.06 -8.65 -9.19
C ILE A 67 1.16 -7.14 -9.45
N PRO A 68 1.92 -6.67 -10.46
CA PRO A 68 2.23 -5.25 -10.58
C PRO A 68 1.03 -4.38 -10.97
N ARG A 69 -0.02 -4.98 -11.55
CA ARG A 69 -1.27 -4.28 -11.93
C ARG A 69 -2.40 -4.49 -10.92
N ALA A 70 -2.12 -5.08 -9.76
CA ALA A 70 -3.08 -5.12 -8.69
C ALA A 70 -3.12 -3.76 -8.00
N HIS A 71 -4.31 -3.25 -7.76
CA HIS A 71 -4.55 -2.00 -7.05
C HIS A 71 -5.32 -2.31 -5.78
N LEU A 72 -4.94 -1.61 -4.72
CA LEU A 72 -5.58 -1.70 -3.43
C LEU A 72 -6.09 -0.31 -3.08
N TYR A 73 -7.24 -0.25 -2.43
CA TYR A 73 -7.85 1.01 -2.03
C TYR A 73 -8.46 0.87 -0.64
N ASP A 74 -8.47 1.94 0.13
CA ASP A 74 -9.09 2.00 1.45
C ASP A 74 -10.43 2.76 1.37
N SER A 75 -11.43 2.33 2.15
CA SER A 75 -12.60 3.16 2.40
C SER A 75 -12.24 4.39 3.24
N GLU A 76 -13.02 5.46 3.11
CA GLU A 76 -12.81 6.71 3.86
C GLU A 76 -12.70 6.52 5.39
N ASP A 77 -13.45 5.55 5.92
CA ASP A 77 -13.49 5.20 7.35
C ASP A 77 -12.48 4.11 7.76
N TYR A 78 -11.66 3.64 6.81
CA TYR A 78 -10.68 2.56 6.99
C TYR A 78 -11.26 1.26 7.55
N GLN A 79 -12.56 1.01 7.39
CA GLN A 79 -13.20 -0.23 7.83
C GLN A 79 -13.16 -1.33 6.77
N SER A 80 -12.96 -0.96 5.50
CA SER A 80 -12.87 -1.90 4.40
C SER A 80 -11.75 -1.53 3.42
N MET A 81 -11.27 -2.53 2.69
CA MET A 81 -10.34 -2.35 1.58
C MET A 81 -10.92 -2.96 0.31
N LEU A 82 -10.71 -2.34 -0.83
CA LEU A 82 -11.05 -2.86 -2.14
C LEU A 82 -9.78 -3.32 -2.86
N LEU A 83 -9.69 -4.60 -3.16
CA LEU A 83 -8.62 -5.17 -3.97
C LEU A 83 -9.12 -5.38 -5.41
N LEU A 84 -8.46 -4.71 -6.35
CA LEU A 84 -8.56 -4.98 -7.77
C LEU A 84 -7.35 -5.81 -8.18
N PRO A 85 -7.45 -7.14 -8.33
CA PRO A 85 -6.29 -8.01 -8.57
C PRO A 85 -5.70 -7.89 -9.99
N GLY A 86 -6.23 -7.01 -10.84
CA GLY A 86 -5.88 -6.88 -12.25
C GLY A 86 -6.43 -8.00 -13.16
N THR A 87 -6.61 -9.21 -12.62
CA THR A 87 -7.31 -10.32 -13.28
C THR A 87 -8.25 -11.05 -12.32
N GLY A 88 -9.45 -11.37 -12.82
CA GLY A 88 -10.54 -11.93 -12.01
C GLY A 88 -11.38 -10.86 -11.32
N ALA A 89 -12.39 -11.28 -10.56
CA ALA A 89 -13.33 -10.37 -9.93
C ALA A 89 -12.69 -9.54 -8.81
N PRO A 90 -13.11 -8.28 -8.61
CA PRO A 90 -12.75 -7.46 -7.45
C PRO A 90 -13.10 -8.14 -6.12
N LEU A 91 -12.34 -7.82 -5.07
CA LEU A 91 -12.57 -8.34 -3.73
C LEU A 91 -12.73 -7.17 -2.74
N LEU A 92 -13.80 -7.19 -1.95
CA LEU A 92 -14.03 -6.31 -0.82
C LEU A 92 -13.58 -7.03 0.45
N LEU A 93 -12.65 -6.43 1.19
CA LEU A 93 -12.12 -6.93 2.44
C LEU A 93 -12.75 -6.10 3.57
N GLU A 94 -13.65 -6.72 4.33
CA GLU A 94 -14.25 -6.12 5.52
C GLU A 94 -13.36 -6.41 6.74
N LEU A 95 -12.64 -5.39 7.23
CA LEU A 95 -11.61 -5.56 8.26
C LEU A 95 -12.23 -5.87 9.63
N GLY A 96 -13.36 -5.22 9.96
CA GLY A 96 -14.06 -5.42 11.23
C GLY A 96 -14.66 -6.82 11.40
N THR A 97 -15.16 -7.41 10.30
CA THR A 97 -15.74 -8.77 10.30
C THR A 97 -14.77 -9.84 9.84
N GLN A 98 -13.53 -9.45 9.47
CA GLN A 98 -12.51 -10.33 8.91
C GLN A 98 -13.05 -11.22 7.79
N SER A 99 -13.81 -10.62 6.88
CA SER A 99 -14.49 -11.33 5.79
C SER A 99 -14.10 -10.73 4.46
N VAL A 100 -13.98 -11.58 3.44
CA VAL A 100 -13.71 -11.18 2.07
C VAL A 100 -14.92 -11.53 1.22
N TYR A 101 -15.35 -10.60 0.39
CA TYR A 101 -16.46 -10.74 -0.53
C TYR A 101 -15.98 -10.52 -1.96
N GLU A 102 -16.45 -11.35 -2.88
CA GLU A 102 -16.31 -11.11 -4.30
C GLU A 102 -17.40 -10.16 -4.77
N ILE A 103 -16.99 -9.09 -5.43
CA ILE A 103 -17.89 -8.02 -5.89
C ILE A 103 -18.17 -8.20 -7.38
N ALA A 104 -19.43 -8.03 -7.76
CA ALA A 104 -19.84 -8.05 -9.15
C ALA A 104 -19.23 -6.82 -9.87
N PRO A 105 -18.58 -6.98 -11.04
CA PRO A 105 -17.96 -5.85 -11.75
C PRO A 105 -18.93 -4.71 -12.06
N GLU A 106 -20.21 -4.99 -12.25
CA GLU A 106 -21.26 -3.98 -12.49
C GLU A 106 -21.57 -3.08 -11.29
N ASP A 107 -21.24 -3.50 -10.06
CA ASP A 107 -21.44 -2.69 -8.85
C ASP A 107 -20.30 -1.67 -8.66
N LEU A 108 -19.23 -1.77 -9.45
CA LEU A 108 -18.02 -0.97 -9.33
C LEU A 108 -17.86 0.01 -10.50
N ASP A 109 -17.91 1.31 -10.21
CA ASP A 109 -17.56 2.36 -11.15
C ASP A 109 -16.06 2.68 -11.06
N LEU A 110 -15.36 2.46 -12.17
CA LEU A 110 -13.93 2.73 -12.36
C LEU A 110 -13.66 3.84 -13.37
N SER A 111 -14.68 4.61 -13.76
CA SER A 111 -14.55 5.68 -14.75
C SER A 111 -13.87 6.94 -14.19
N GLY A 112 -13.93 7.12 -12.86
CA GLY A 112 -13.24 8.17 -12.13
C GLY A 112 -11.81 7.80 -11.75
N GLU A 113 -11.15 8.72 -11.03
CA GLU A 113 -9.80 8.50 -10.51
C GLU A 113 -9.80 7.50 -9.34
N ASP A 114 -10.81 7.62 -8.47
CA ASP A 114 -11.03 6.78 -7.31
C ASP A 114 -12.26 5.88 -7.55
N PRO A 115 -12.18 4.56 -7.31
CA PRO A 115 -13.29 3.64 -7.48
C PRO A 115 -14.51 3.98 -6.61
N VAL A 116 -15.70 3.79 -7.17
CA VAL A 116 -16.96 3.94 -6.43
C VAL A 116 -17.72 2.63 -6.43
N LEU A 117 -17.94 2.06 -5.25
CA LEU A 117 -18.74 0.86 -5.06
C LEU A 117 -20.17 1.27 -4.75
N SER A 118 -21.10 0.97 -5.66
CA SER A 118 -22.49 1.43 -5.59
C SER A 118 -23.35 0.65 -4.60
N ASN A 119 -22.99 -0.60 -4.32
CA ASN A 119 -23.74 -1.48 -3.42
C ASN A 119 -22.81 -2.38 -2.59
N LEU A 120 -22.60 -1.99 -1.33
CA LEU A 120 -21.78 -2.73 -0.36
C LEU A 120 -22.41 -4.07 0.07
N GLU A 121 -23.72 -4.25 -0.11
CA GLU A 121 -24.46 -5.43 0.38
C GLU A 121 -24.49 -6.60 -0.63
N ASN A 122 -24.10 -6.36 -1.89
CA ASN A 122 -24.19 -7.35 -2.97
C ASN A 122 -23.01 -8.33 -3.06
N GLY A 123 -22.03 -8.23 -2.15
CA GLY A 123 -20.86 -9.08 -2.17
C GLY A 123 -21.18 -10.55 -1.90
N LEU A 124 -20.60 -11.45 -2.71
CA LEU A 124 -20.67 -12.88 -2.46
C LEU A 124 -19.54 -13.28 -1.51
N PHE A 125 -19.88 -13.87 -0.37
CA PHE A 125 -18.86 -14.33 0.59
C PHE A 125 -17.83 -15.24 -0.10
N PHE A 126 -16.56 -14.87 0.03
CA PHE A 126 -15.44 -15.51 -0.65
C PHE A 126 -14.60 -16.35 0.30
N CYS A 127 -14.04 -15.73 1.35
CA CYS A 127 -13.30 -16.42 2.41
C CYS A 127 -13.22 -15.56 3.68
N ALA A 128 -12.72 -16.16 4.77
CA ALA A 128 -12.28 -15.38 5.92
C ALA A 128 -10.96 -14.67 5.59
N LEU A 129 -10.77 -13.48 6.17
CA LEU A 129 -9.55 -12.70 6.11
C LEU A 129 -8.65 -13.10 7.28
N ILE A 130 -7.37 -13.36 7.01
CA ILE A 130 -6.38 -13.69 8.04
C ILE A 130 -5.33 -12.58 8.07
N THR A 131 -4.99 -12.09 9.26
CA THR A 131 -3.91 -11.11 9.43
C THR A 131 -2.74 -11.70 10.21
N GLU A 132 -1.53 -11.51 9.69
CA GLU A 132 -0.29 -12.00 10.31
C GLU A 132 0.82 -10.98 10.08
N GLU A 133 1.42 -10.46 11.16
CA GLU A 133 2.55 -9.50 11.11
C GLU A 133 2.30 -8.29 10.19
N GLY A 134 1.06 -7.79 10.14
CA GLY A 134 0.65 -6.69 9.28
C GLY A 134 0.36 -7.09 7.83
N SER A 135 0.64 -8.33 7.42
CA SER A 135 0.15 -8.87 6.15
C SER A 135 -1.29 -9.33 6.26
N ILE A 136 -2.03 -9.21 5.16
CA ILE A 136 -3.39 -9.69 4.99
C ILE A 136 -3.38 -10.85 4.00
N HIS A 137 -3.94 -11.98 4.42
CA HIS A 137 -4.02 -13.21 3.65
C HIS A 137 -5.48 -13.47 3.25
N ILE A 138 -5.66 -13.67 1.95
CA ILE A 138 -6.92 -14.02 1.32
C ILE A 138 -6.71 -15.42 0.74
N ASP A 139 -7.10 -16.45 1.47
CA ASP A 139 -6.90 -17.84 1.06
C ASP A 139 -8.24 -18.51 0.78
N SER A 140 -8.54 -18.73 -0.51
CA SER A 140 -9.69 -19.52 -0.94
C SER A 140 -9.25 -20.72 -1.79
N PRO A 141 -10.13 -21.74 -1.94
CA PRO A 141 -9.84 -22.88 -2.82
C PRO A 141 -9.68 -22.51 -4.30
N VAL A 142 -10.15 -21.34 -4.73
CA VAL A 142 -10.17 -20.92 -6.14
C VAL A 142 -8.96 -20.05 -6.48
N ARG A 143 -8.63 -19.09 -5.61
CA ARG A 143 -7.50 -18.17 -5.77
C ARG A 143 -7.11 -17.59 -4.42
N SER A 144 -5.81 -17.35 -4.25
CA SER A 144 -5.27 -16.72 -3.06
C SER A 144 -4.44 -15.47 -3.38
N TYR A 145 -4.44 -14.56 -2.41
CA TYR A 145 -3.64 -13.34 -2.45
C TYR A 145 -3.03 -13.07 -1.08
N ARG A 146 -1.88 -12.42 -1.08
CA ARG A 146 -1.26 -11.87 0.12
C ARG A 146 -0.98 -10.39 -0.11
N LEU A 147 -1.53 -9.54 0.74
CA LEU A 147 -1.20 -8.12 0.83
C LEU A 147 -0.12 -8.00 1.89
N SER A 148 1.06 -7.53 1.52
CA SER A 148 2.15 -7.34 2.49
C SER A 148 2.56 -5.88 2.55
N PRO A 149 2.78 -5.32 3.76
CA PRO A 149 3.22 -3.94 3.92
C PRO A 149 4.45 -3.66 3.06
N LEU A 150 4.38 -2.58 2.30
CA LEU A 150 5.48 -2.12 1.49
C LEU A 150 6.38 -1.21 2.36
N PRO A 151 7.66 -1.55 2.55
CA PRO A 151 8.54 -0.71 3.34
C PRO A 151 8.73 0.66 2.68
N GLN A 152 8.93 1.67 3.52
CA GLN A 152 9.43 2.96 3.06
C GLN A 152 10.88 2.81 2.64
N PHE A 153 11.24 3.41 1.51
CA PHE A 153 12.63 3.50 1.07
C PHE A 153 13.18 4.82 1.58
N LEU A 154 14.30 4.81 2.32
CA LEU A 154 14.90 6.02 2.89
C LEU A 154 16.33 6.21 2.38
N GLY A 155 16.63 7.39 1.84
CA GLY A 155 17.96 7.76 1.35
C GLY A 155 18.26 7.25 -0.07
N PRO A 156 19.56 7.17 -0.45
CA PRO A 156 19.97 6.86 -1.81
C PRO A 156 19.47 5.50 -2.30
N ALA A 157 18.86 5.48 -3.48
CA ALA A 157 18.34 4.30 -4.15
C ALA A 157 18.93 4.13 -5.54
N THR A 158 19.22 2.89 -5.90
CA THR A 158 19.45 2.52 -7.31
C THR A 158 18.11 2.36 -8.03
N LEU A 159 18.09 2.59 -9.35
CA LEU A 159 16.89 2.34 -10.16
C LEU A 159 16.39 0.89 -10.01
N ALA A 160 17.30 -0.08 -9.88
CA ALA A 160 16.93 -1.48 -9.67
C ALA A 160 16.17 -1.70 -8.36
N GLU A 161 16.58 -1.06 -7.27
CA GLU A 161 15.87 -1.11 -5.98
C GLU A 161 14.49 -0.45 -6.07
N VAL A 162 14.40 0.71 -6.72
CA VAL A 162 13.12 1.40 -6.96
C VAL A 162 12.16 0.50 -7.73
N LEU A 163 12.62 -0.12 -8.82
CA LEU A 163 11.80 -1.00 -9.66
C LEU A 163 11.47 -2.34 -8.99
N ALA A 164 12.33 -2.82 -8.08
CA ALA A 164 12.01 -4.01 -7.29
C ALA A 164 10.85 -3.75 -6.31
N LEU A 165 10.81 -2.55 -5.71
CA LEU A 165 9.71 -2.15 -4.82
C LEU A 165 8.45 -1.75 -5.57
N LYS A 166 8.60 -1.06 -6.71
CA LYS A 166 7.50 -0.55 -7.54
C LYS A 166 7.61 -1.06 -8.98
N PRO A 167 7.38 -2.37 -9.23
CA PRO A 167 7.47 -2.94 -10.57
C PRO A 167 6.45 -2.34 -11.55
N ALA A 168 5.33 -1.79 -11.05
CA ALA A 168 4.37 -1.05 -11.85
C ALA A 168 5.02 0.12 -12.61
N TYR A 169 6.01 0.80 -12.03
CA TYR A 169 6.67 1.94 -12.68
C TYR A 169 7.33 1.54 -14.00
N ALA A 170 7.90 0.33 -14.08
CA ALA A 170 8.48 -0.15 -15.33
C ALA A 170 7.42 -0.50 -16.39
N LEU A 171 6.23 -0.93 -15.98
CA LEU A 171 5.12 -1.19 -16.91
C LEU A 171 4.56 0.14 -17.43
N ASP A 172 4.27 1.06 -16.52
CA ASP A 172 3.71 2.37 -16.84
C ASP A 172 4.69 3.19 -17.70
N ALA A 173 6.01 3.07 -17.46
CA ALA A 173 7.04 3.71 -18.28
C ALA A 173 7.03 3.21 -19.73
N ARG A 174 6.73 1.91 -19.96
CA ARG A 174 6.64 1.35 -21.32
C ARG A 174 5.40 1.84 -22.07
N GLU A 175 4.34 2.20 -21.35
CA GLU A 175 3.10 2.73 -21.92
C GLU A 175 3.16 4.25 -22.12
N TYR A 176 4.09 4.93 -21.45
CA TYR A 176 4.31 6.36 -21.60
C TYR A 176 4.91 6.72 -22.97
N LEU A 177 4.33 7.75 -23.62
CA LEU A 177 4.73 8.23 -24.93
C LEU A 177 5.22 9.68 -24.81
N PRO A 178 6.54 9.92 -24.65
CA PRO A 178 7.09 11.26 -24.56
C PRO A 178 6.89 12.08 -25.84
N ASP A 179 6.84 13.41 -25.70
CA ASP A 179 6.93 14.33 -26.84
C ASP A 179 8.27 14.14 -27.60
N PRO A 180 8.24 13.73 -28.89
CA PRO A 180 9.45 13.46 -29.65
C PRO A 180 10.37 14.68 -29.82
N ASP A 181 9.81 15.89 -29.88
CA ASP A 181 10.60 17.12 -30.01
C ASP A 181 11.34 17.41 -28.70
N ALA A 182 10.70 17.17 -27.56
CA ALA A 182 11.36 17.28 -26.25
C ALA A 182 12.50 16.27 -26.11
N ILE A 183 12.27 15.00 -26.50
CA ILE A 183 13.34 13.98 -26.52
C ILE A 183 14.51 14.40 -27.40
N LYS A 184 14.24 14.96 -28.58
CA LYS A 184 15.29 15.47 -29.47
C LYS A 184 16.09 16.58 -28.82
N MET A 185 15.45 17.50 -28.09
CA MET A 185 16.16 18.56 -27.36
C MET A 185 17.00 17.99 -26.21
N LEU A 186 16.45 17.07 -25.41
CA LEU A 186 17.15 16.44 -24.30
C LEU A 186 18.40 15.67 -24.75
N LYS A 187 18.36 15.05 -25.94
CA LYS A 187 19.52 14.40 -26.58
C LYS A 187 20.67 15.36 -26.92
N THR A 188 20.38 16.64 -27.12
CA THR A 188 21.39 17.65 -27.52
C THR A 188 22.09 18.32 -26.34
N VAL A 189 21.68 18.05 -25.10
CA VAL A 189 22.30 18.63 -23.91
C VAL A 189 23.73 18.11 -23.81
N GLY A 190 24.70 19.00 -24.00
CA GLY A 190 26.13 18.66 -24.08
C GLY A 190 26.90 18.80 -22.77
N GLU A 191 26.33 19.47 -21.78
CA GLU A 191 26.94 19.66 -20.46
C GLU A 191 26.43 18.61 -19.47
N PRO A 192 27.27 18.13 -18.53
CA PRO A 192 26.83 17.26 -17.45
C PRO A 192 25.73 17.91 -16.60
N VAL A 193 24.68 17.15 -16.30
CA VAL A 193 23.57 17.53 -15.42
C VAL A 193 23.37 16.43 -14.39
N ASP A 194 23.50 16.79 -13.11
CA ASP A 194 23.11 15.91 -12.02
C ASP A 194 21.62 16.08 -11.75
N ILE A 195 20.89 14.97 -11.66
CA ILE A 195 19.45 14.94 -11.44
C ILE A 195 19.19 14.18 -10.14
N LYS A 196 18.62 14.85 -9.14
CA LYS A 196 18.26 14.24 -7.85
C LYS A 196 16.74 14.07 -7.80
N VAL A 197 16.28 12.84 -7.63
CA VAL A 197 14.85 12.48 -7.63
C VAL A 197 14.43 12.07 -6.24
N PHE A 198 13.67 12.91 -5.55
CA PHE A 198 13.08 12.63 -4.25
C PHE A 198 11.69 12.02 -4.40
N PHE A 199 11.47 10.85 -3.80
CA PHE A 199 10.22 10.10 -3.95
C PHE A 199 9.86 9.32 -2.68
N GLY A 200 8.58 9.00 -2.52
CA GLY A 200 8.08 8.09 -1.50
C GLY A 200 7.45 6.85 -2.14
N THR A 201 7.58 5.67 -1.52
CA THR A 201 6.87 4.45 -1.98
C THR A 201 5.36 4.55 -1.78
N TRP A 202 4.92 5.40 -0.87
CA TRP A 202 3.53 5.72 -0.55
C TRP A 202 2.93 6.84 -1.43
N CYS A 203 3.76 7.54 -2.21
CA CYS A 203 3.40 8.77 -2.90
C CYS A 203 2.60 8.51 -4.20
N ARG A 204 1.31 8.87 -4.19
CA ARG A 204 0.40 8.77 -5.36
C ARG A 204 0.89 9.55 -6.56
N LEU A 205 1.36 10.77 -6.35
CA LEU A 205 1.86 11.63 -7.43
C LEU A 205 3.15 11.09 -8.06
N CYS A 206 3.99 10.44 -7.25
CA CYS A 206 5.21 9.79 -7.70
C CYS A 206 4.90 8.63 -8.64
N LYS A 207 3.80 7.89 -8.39
CA LYS A 207 3.31 6.85 -9.31
C LYS A 207 2.94 7.41 -10.69
N HIS A 208 2.51 8.66 -10.79
CA HIS A 208 2.20 9.28 -12.08
C HIS A 208 3.41 9.96 -12.74
N LEU A 209 4.27 10.64 -11.97
CA LEU A 209 5.42 11.38 -12.52
C LEU A 209 6.59 10.46 -12.92
N LEU A 210 6.96 9.52 -12.04
CA LEU A 210 8.20 8.77 -12.17
C LEU A 210 8.23 7.83 -13.38
N PRO A 211 7.15 7.11 -13.75
CA PRO A 211 7.19 6.29 -14.96
C PRO A 211 7.49 7.08 -16.22
N GLY A 212 6.88 8.27 -16.37
CA GLY A 212 7.19 9.18 -17.46
C GLY A 212 8.63 9.67 -17.43
N PHE A 213 9.13 10.06 -16.25
CA PHE A 213 10.53 10.47 -16.08
C PHE A 213 11.50 9.36 -16.48
N LEU A 214 11.27 8.13 -16.02
CA LEU A 214 12.08 6.97 -16.35
C LEU A 214 12.11 6.72 -17.86
N ARG A 215 10.94 6.78 -18.51
CA ARG A 215 10.83 6.61 -19.96
C ARG A 215 11.58 7.70 -20.72
N VAL A 216 11.49 8.94 -20.26
CA VAL A 216 12.17 10.09 -20.87
C VAL A 216 13.68 9.97 -20.73
N MET A 217 14.20 9.58 -19.56
CA MET A 217 15.63 9.36 -19.36
C MET A 217 16.15 8.20 -20.22
N GLU A 218 15.40 7.10 -20.32
CA GLU A 218 15.71 5.96 -21.18
C GLU A 218 15.76 6.37 -22.66
N GLU A 219 14.72 7.04 -23.15
CA GLU A 219 14.58 7.38 -24.58
C GLU A 219 15.53 8.51 -25.02
N ALA A 220 15.83 9.45 -24.12
CA ALA A 220 16.88 10.44 -24.32
C ALA A 220 18.24 9.75 -24.41
N GLY A 221 18.52 8.76 -23.55
CA GLY A 221 19.77 7.99 -23.57
C GLY A 221 21.02 8.88 -23.52
N ASN A 222 20.91 10.05 -22.88
CA ASN A 222 21.96 11.06 -22.89
C ASN A 222 22.98 10.76 -21.77
N PRO A 223 24.25 10.46 -22.10
CA PRO A 223 25.26 10.13 -21.10
C PRO A 223 25.65 11.30 -20.19
N ASN A 224 25.21 12.52 -20.51
CA ASN A 224 25.44 13.69 -19.67
C ASN A 224 24.46 13.79 -18.49
N PHE A 225 23.42 12.96 -18.44
CA PHE A 225 22.48 12.94 -17.31
C PHE A 225 22.92 11.90 -16.27
N ASN A 226 23.20 12.37 -15.05
CA ASN A 226 23.49 11.53 -13.90
C ASN A 226 22.29 11.55 -12.94
N VAL A 227 21.53 10.45 -12.91
CA VAL A 227 20.29 10.35 -12.13
C VAL A 227 20.53 9.59 -10.83
N GLU A 228 20.15 10.20 -9.71
CA GLU A 228 20.15 9.58 -8.38
C GLU A 228 18.76 9.67 -7.76
N PHE A 229 18.26 8.55 -7.25
CA PHE A 229 16.99 8.48 -6.53
C PHE A 229 17.23 8.57 -5.02
N MET A 230 16.34 9.28 -4.33
CA MET A 230 16.37 9.51 -2.90
C MET A 230 14.98 9.22 -2.34
N GLY A 231 14.88 8.14 -1.56
CA GLY A 231 13.65 7.80 -0.87
C GLY A 231 13.46 8.66 0.39
N VAL A 232 12.21 8.95 0.72
CA VAL A 232 11.81 9.71 1.91
C VAL A 232 10.63 9.05 2.63
N ASP A 233 10.47 9.37 3.90
CA ASP A 233 9.33 8.94 4.73
C ASP A 233 8.04 9.70 4.39
N GLU A 234 6.91 9.21 4.89
CA GLU A 234 5.56 9.78 4.66
C GLU A 234 5.43 11.24 5.11
N ASP A 235 6.11 11.62 6.19
CA ASP A 235 6.09 12.99 6.70
C ASP A 235 7.07 13.92 5.96
N VAL A 236 7.90 13.37 5.06
CA VAL A 236 8.97 14.08 4.35
C VAL A 236 9.91 14.79 5.33
N MET A 237 10.34 14.06 6.35
CA MET A 237 11.23 14.50 7.43
C MET A 237 12.56 13.73 7.43
N GLU A 238 12.60 12.53 6.84
CA GLU A 238 13.77 11.67 6.78
C GLU A 238 14.13 11.28 5.33
N PRO A 239 15.44 11.22 4.98
CA PRO A 239 16.59 11.59 5.80
C PRO A 239 16.77 13.11 5.94
N GLU A 240 16.70 13.65 7.18
CA GLU A 240 16.63 15.10 7.45
C GLU A 240 17.76 15.89 6.76
N THR A 241 18.99 15.39 6.87
CA THR A 241 20.18 16.07 6.32
C THR A 241 20.15 16.20 4.80
N LEU A 242 19.57 15.22 4.10
CA LEU A 242 19.43 15.26 2.64
C LEU A 242 18.32 16.23 2.25
N LEU A 243 17.18 16.17 2.93
CA LEU A 243 16.04 17.05 2.69
C LEU A 243 16.41 18.53 2.90
N GLN A 244 17.10 18.84 4.01
CA GLN A 244 17.60 20.19 4.30
C GLN A 244 18.63 20.66 3.27
N ARG A 245 19.55 19.78 2.85
CA ARG A 245 20.59 20.14 1.86
C ARG A 245 20.01 20.60 0.53
N TYR A 246 18.89 20.01 0.12
CA TYR A 246 18.25 20.26 -1.17
C TYR A 246 16.97 21.09 -1.06
N SER A 247 16.60 21.52 0.16
CA SER A 247 15.35 22.24 0.45
C SER A 247 14.13 21.51 -0.12
N VAL A 248 14.01 20.22 0.19
CA VAL A 248 12.89 19.36 -0.23
C VAL A 248 11.89 19.28 0.90
N SER A 249 10.63 19.59 0.60
CA SER A 249 9.52 19.56 1.58
C SER A 249 8.30 18.80 1.07
N GLN A 250 8.39 18.19 -0.12
CA GLN A 250 7.30 17.45 -0.74
C GLN A 250 7.83 16.44 -1.78
N THR A 251 7.02 15.44 -2.08
CA THR A 251 7.29 14.46 -3.14
C THR A 251 6.18 14.42 -4.18
N PRO A 252 6.50 14.17 -5.45
CA PRO A 252 7.85 14.03 -5.99
C PRO A 252 8.56 15.38 -6.14
N THR A 253 9.89 15.40 -5.98
CA THR A 253 10.73 16.56 -6.34
C THR A 253 11.92 16.09 -7.18
N ILE A 254 12.09 16.62 -8.39
CA ILE A 254 13.23 16.33 -9.27
C ILE A 254 14.07 17.60 -9.41
N ILE A 255 15.30 17.59 -8.91
CA ILE A 255 16.21 18.74 -8.92
C ILE A 255 17.27 18.54 -9.98
N LEU A 256 17.49 19.54 -10.84
CA LEU A 256 18.53 19.55 -11.86
C LEU A 256 19.66 20.47 -11.40
N LEU A 257 20.89 19.97 -11.44
CA LEU A 257 22.09 20.72 -11.08
C LEU A 257 23.10 20.73 -12.24
N LYS A 258 23.70 21.90 -12.47
CA LYS A 258 24.90 22.06 -13.31
C LYS A 258 26.04 22.59 -12.46
N ASN A 259 27.21 21.95 -12.55
CA ASN A 259 28.41 22.33 -11.77
C ASN A 259 28.14 22.44 -10.25
N GLY A 260 27.26 21.59 -9.72
CA GLY A 260 26.87 21.58 -8.31
C GLY A 260 25.85 22.64 -7.88
N SER A 261 25.41 23.51 -8.79
CA SER A 261 24.38 24.53 -8.54
C SER A 261 23.05 24.10 -9.14
N GLU A 262 21.97 24.24 -8.37
CA GLU A 262 20.61 24.00 -8.87
C GLU A 262 20.25 25.01 -9.97
N ILE A 263 19.78 24.50 -11.11
CA ILE A 263 19.30 25.29 -12.25
C ILE A 263 17.77 25.28 -12.37
N GLY A 264 17.11 24.38 -11.66
CA GLY A 264 15.66 24.27 -11.58
C GLY A 264 15.22 22.96 -10.96
N ARG A 265 13.92 22.88 -10.65
CA ARG A 265 13.29 21.68 -10.10
C ARG A 265 11.90 21.47 -10.70
N ILE A 266 11.46 20.21 -10.70
CA ILE A 266 10.13 19.77 -11.10
C ILE A 266 9.43 19.24 -9.84
N GLU A 267 8.24 19.77 -9.58
CA GLU A 267 7.40 19.40 -8.43
C GLU A 267 6.03 18.92 -8.92
N GLU A 268 5.13 18.58 -8.00
CA GLU A 268 3.81 17.97 -8.23
C GLU A 268 3.01 18.55 -9.42
N ALA A 269 3.06 19.87 -9.66
CA ALA A 269 2.28 20.51 -10.72
C ALA A 269 2.61 20.03 -12.16
N ALA A 270 3.69 19.25 -12.35
CA ALA A 270 4.21 18.85 -13.65
C ALA A 270 3.69 17.50 -14.21
N VAL A 271 2.75 16.84 -13.52
CA VAL A 271 2.48 15.38 -13.64
C VAL A 271 1.99 14.83 -15.00
N PRO A 272 1.72 15.58 -16.09
CA PRO A 272 1.67 14.94 -17.41
C PRO A 272 2.82 15.24 -18.38
N ASN A 273 3.68 16.24 -18.16
CA ASN A 273 4.68 16.67 -19.17
C ASN A 273 6.10 16.85 -18.62
N VAL A 274 6.63 15.81 -17.95
CA VAL A 274 7.95 15.88 -17.31
C VAL A 274 9.07 16.23 -18.30
N GLU A 275 9.01 15.75 -19.55
CA GLU A 275 9.96 16.07 -20.62
C GLU A 275 9.94 17.54 -21.01
N LYS A 276 8.77 18.18 -21.03
CA LYS A 276 8.66 19.60 -21.37
C LYS A 276 9.21 20.47 -20.25
N GLU A 277 8.98 20.09 -19.00
CA GLU A 277 9.56 20.77 -17.84
C GLU A 277 11.09 20.61 -17.80
N LEU A 278 11.60 19.41 -18.07
CA LEU A 278 13.05 19.17 -18.20
C LEU A 278 13.67 20.08 -19.29
N VAL A 279 13.04 20.15 -20.47
CA VAL A 279 13.48 21.05 -21.55
C VAL A 279 13.40 22.52 -21.12
N ALA A 280 12.31 22.92 -20.47
CA ALA A 280 12.11 24.31 -20.06
C ALA A 280 13.18 24.77 -19.06
N ILE A 281 13.60 23.90 -18.14
CA ILE A 281 14.69 24.18 -17.19
C ILE A 281 16.02 24.25 -17.94
N LEU A 282 16.33 23.25 -18.77
CA LEU A 282 17.64 23.10 -19.42
C LEU A 282 17.92 24.13 -20.52
N VAL A 283 16.88 24.69 -21.15
CA VAL A 283 17.01 25.74 -22.18
C VAL A 283 17.14 27.13 -21.57
N LYS A 284 16.61 27.36 -20.36
CA LYS A 284 16.71 28.65 -19.65
C LYS A 284 18.04 28.84 -18.92
N SER A 285 18.77 27.74 -18.68
CA SER A 285 19.97 27.67 -17.81
C SER A 285 21.30 27.73 -18.53
#